data_AF-Q6LRQ1-F1
#
_entry.id   AF-Q6LRQ1-F1
#
_cell.length_a   1.000
_cell.length_b   1.000
_cell.length_c   1.000
_cell.angle_alpha   90.00
_cell.angle_beta   90.00
_cell.angle_gamma   90.00
#
_symmetry.space_group_name_H-M   'P 1'
#
loop_
_entity.id
_entity.type
_entity.pdbx_description
1 polymer ?
#
loop_
_entity_poly.entity_id
_entity_poly.type
_entity_poly.pdbx_seq_one_letter_code
_entity_poly.pdbx_strand_id
1 'polypeptide(L)'
;MPKTRSTMPSKDIKFIAVDMDGTLLDQNSQLPEDFYSVYQQVRQRDIIFAAASGRQYYSLMETFAPISDHMIFIAENGTIVMHQGKELYRCEIDKPSIAAIIKQARAIDGAYIVLCGTQSAYIETQEPHALKEFAKYYHRCQHVNDLLAVDDDFIKVAICHFDGTEEHVLPSFESEFGQSHQVVVSAKIWLDVMNAKASKGAAIEHLQNTLGFSYEQTMSFGDYLNDLEMLKASYHSYAMDNAHPKVKQTARFSAPSHHEAGVMTVIKRELLD
;
A
#
# COMPACT_ATOMS: atom_id res chain seq x y z
N MET A 1 -44.25 0.25 26.67
CA MET A 1 -43.61 -0.80 25.84
C MET A 1 -42.34 -0.20 25.25
N PRO A 2 -41.16 -0.77 25.51
CA PRO A 2 -39.94 -0.31 24.89
C PRO A 2 -39.95 -0.70 23.42
N LYS A 3 -39.69 0.27 22.53
CA LYS A 3 -39.55 0.06 21.09
C LYS A 3 -38.36 -0.88 20.86
N THR A 4 -38.61 -2.02 20.24
CA THR A 4 -37.59 -2.90 19.68
C THR A 4 -36.67 -2.08 18.78
N ARG A 5 -35.41 -1.92 19.16
CA ARG A 5 -34.35 -1.50 18.25
C ARG A 5 -34.32 -2.55 17.14
N SER A 6 -34.73 -2.16 15.95
CA SER A 6 -34.47 -2.91 14.72
C SER A 6 -32.96 -2.91 14.51
N THR A 7 -32.29 -3.97 14.96
CA THR A 7 -30.90 -4.26 14.56
C THR A 7 -30.91 -4.42 13.05
N MET A 8 -30.27 -3.49 12.33
CA MET A 8 -30.01 -3.69 10.91
C MET A 8 -29.23 -5.01 10.77
N PRO A 9 -29.52 -5.86 9.78
CA PRO A 9 -28.69 -7.04 9.54
C PRO A 9 -27.26 -6.55 9.32
N SER A 10 -26.30 -7.05 10.11
CA SER A 10 -24.89 -6.66 9.97
C SER A 10 -24.48 -6.95 8.52
N LYS A 11 -23.79 -6.00 7.89
CA LYS A 11 -23.27 -6.20 6.53
C LYS A 11 -22.45 -7.50 6.50
N ASP A 12 -22.67 -8.35 5.51
CA ASP A 12 -21.90 -9.59 5.33
C ASP A 12 -20.51 -9.28 4.76
N ILE A 13 -19.69 -8.60 5.56
CA ILE A 13 -18.31 -8.29 5.21
C ILE A 13 -17.43 -9.50 5.51
N LYS A 14 -16.55 -9.85 4.56
CA LYS A 14 -15.55 -10.91 4.72
C LYS A 14 -14.11 -10.37 4.68
N PHE A 15 -13.92 -9.20 4.08
CA PHE A 15 -12.60 -8.61 3.91
C PHE A 15 -12.64 -7.10 4.13
N ILE A 16 -11.68 -6.58 4.89
CA ILE A 16 -11.45 -5.15 5.11
C ILE A 16 -10.03 -4.83 4.65
N ALA A 17 -9.86 -3.93 3.69
CA ALA A 17 -8.57 -3.33 3.33
C ALA A 17 -8.50 -1.87 3.76
N VAL A 18 -7.43 -1.49 4.45
CA VAL A 18 -7.29 -0.13 4.96
C VAL A 18 -5.95 0.44 4.50
N ASP A 19 -5.98 1.61 3.87
CA ASP A 19 -4.76 2.38 3.69
C ASP A 19 -4.16 2.84 5.03
N MET A 20 -2.86 3.13 5.03
CA MET A 20 -2.11 3.48 6.24
C MET A 20 -2.08 4.99 6.46
N ASP A 21 -1.34 5.71 5.64
CA ASP A 21 -0.97 7.11 5.86
C ASP A 21 -2.14 8.05 5.50
N GLY A 22 -2.63 8.84 6.44
CA GLY A 22 -3.82 9.67 6.22
C GLY A 22 -5.15 8.91 6.27
N THR A 23 -5.10 7.59 6.52
CA THR A 23 -6.28 6.73 6.63
C THR A 23 -6.35 6.02 8.00
N LEU A 24 -5.55 5.00 8.24
CA LEU A 24 -5.55 4.26 9.50
C LEU A 24 -4.70 4.94 10.58
N LEU A 25 -3.52 5.43 10.19
CA LEU A 25 -2.58 6.05 11.12
C LEU A 25 -3.01 7.48 11.47
N ASP A 26 -2.74 7.89 12.70
CA ASP A 26 -2.93 9.26 13.15
C ASP A 26 -1.85 10.21 12.60
N GLN A 27 -1.93 11.51 12.95
CA GLN A 27 -0.93 12.52 12.56
C GLN A 27 0.50 12.24 13.04
N ASN A 28 0.68 11.34 14.01
CA ASN A 28 1.98 10.93 14.54
C ASN A 28 2.44 9.58 13.94
N SER A 29 1.77 9.12 12.88
CA SER A 29 2.02 7.81 12.25
C SER A 29 1.83 6.63 13.21
N GLN A 30 0.93 6.76 14.20
CA GLN A 30 0.59 5.72 15.17
C GLN A 30 -0.77 5.10 14.88
N LEU A 31 -0.96 3.84 15.29
CA LEU A 31 -2.28 3.21 15.27
C LEU A 31 -3.20 3.87 16.31
N PRO A 32 -4.51 4.02 16.02
CA PRO A 32 -5.49 4.50 16.99
C PRO A 32 -5.49 3.65 18.27
N GLU A 33 -5.72 4.27 19.42
CA GLU A 33 -5.66 3.60 20.74
C GLU A 33 -6.58 2.37 20.83
N ASP A 34 -7.75 2.43 20.19
CA ASP A 34 -8.76 1.38 20.18
C ASP A 34 -8.55 0.33 19.08
N PHE A 35 -7.53 0.47 18.23
CA PHE A 35 -7.30 -0.39 17.07
C PHE A 35 -7.28 -1.88 17.43
N TYR A 36 -6.47 -2.28 18.41
CA TYR A 36 -6.34 -3.70 18.78
C TYR A 36 -7.64 -4.29 19.33
N SER A 37 -8.42 -3.48 20.07
CA SER A 37 -9.72 -3.89 20.61
C SER A 37 -10.76 -4.08 19.51
N VAL A 38 -10.80 -3.16 18.54
CA VAL A 38 -11.68 -3.27 17.36
C VAL A 38 -11.26 -4.44 16.47
N TYR A 39 -9.97 -4.56 16.18
CA TYR A 39 -9.40 -5.64 15.38
C TYR A 39 -9.75 -7.02 15.96
N GLN A 40 -9.65 -7.20 17.28
CA GLN A 40 -10.00 -8.47 17.92
C GLN A 40 -11.49 -8.83 17.69
N GLN A 41 -12.40 -7.86 17.76
CA GLN A 41 -13.83 -8.08 17.53
C GLN A 41 -14.14 -8.38 16.05
N VAL A 42 -13.45 -7.69 15.13
CA VAL A 42 -13.52 -7.98 13.69
C VAL A 42 -13.07 -9.41 13.40
N ARG A 43 -11.93 -9.83 13.98
CA ARG A 43 -11.38 -11.17 13.83
C ARG A 43 -12.30 -12.26 14.40
N GLN A 44 -12.97 -12.01 15.52
CA GLN A 44 -13.95 -12.94 16.10
C GLN A 44 -15.16 -13.22 15.20
N ARG A 45 -15.35 -12.44 14.13
CA ARG A 45 -16.39 -12.62 13.12
C ARG A 45 -15.85 -13.18 11.81
N ASP A 46 -14.64 -13.73 11.82
CA ASP A 46 -13.98 -14.33 10.67
C ASP A 46 -13.81 -13.36 9.49
N ILE A 47 -13.67 -12.06 9.80
CA ILE A 47 -13.39 -11.02 8.82
C ILE A 47 -11.88 -10.86 8.69
N ILE A 48 -11.37 -11.02 7.47
CA ILE A 48 -9.96 -10.82 7.15
C ILE A 48 -9.67 -9.32 7.12
N PHE A 49 -8.64 -8.89 7.84
CA PHE A 49 -8.19 -7.50 7.85
C PHE A 49 -6.85 -7.38 7.13
N ALA A 50 -6.75 -6.41 6.23
CA ALA A 50 -5.56 -6.14 5.45
C ALA A 50 -5.10 -4.68 5.58
N ALA A 51 -3.80 -4.51 5.77
CA ALA A 51 -3.15 -3.22 5.57
C ALA A 51 -2.74 -3.10 4.09
N ALA A 52 -3.16 -2.03 3.42
CA ALA A 52 -2.91 -1.81 1.99
C ALA A 52 -2.13 -0.51 1.77
N SER A 53 -0.83 -0.60 1.48
CA SER A 53 0.08 0.56 1.52
C SER A 53 1.12 0.56 0.40
N GLY A 54 1.67 1.73 0.12
CA GLY A 54 2.89 1.89 -0.68
C GLY A 54 4.17 1.47 0.06
N ARG A 55 4.10 1.24 1.38
CA ARG A 55 5.24 0.85 2.21
C ARG A 55 5.72 -0.57 1.91
N GLN A 56 6.99 -0.82 2.24
CA GLN A 56 7.60 -2.14 2.21
C GLN A 56 6.87 -3.11 3.16
N TYR A 57 6.70 -4.37 2.74
CA TYR A 57 6.11 -5.43 3.57
C TYR A 57 6.72 -5.50 4.97
N TYR A 58 8.05 -5.45 5.09
CA TYR A 58 8.73 -5.53 6.38
C TYR A 58 8.44 -4.33 7.30
N SER A 59 8.26 -3.13 6.74
CA SER A 59 7.84 -1.94 7.51
C SER A 59 6.42 -2.09 8.07
N LEU A 60 5.50 -2.63 7.26
CA LEU A 60 4.14 -2.93 7.72
C LEU A 60 4.15 -4.02 8.80
N MET A 61 4.93 -5.08 8.61
CA MET A 61 5.04 -6.17 9.57
C MET A 61 5.52 -5.68 10.94
N GLU A 62 6.45 -4.74 10.99
CA GLU A 62 6.90 -4.11 12.25
C GLU A 62 5.80 -3.25 12.88
N THR A 63 5.06 -2.48 12.08
CA THR A 63 3.94 -1.65 12.57
C THR A 63 2.86 -2.50 13.26
N PHE A 64 2.61 -3.70 12.74
CA PHE A 64 1.59 -4.62 13.25
C PHE A 64 2.17 -5.85 13.96
N ALA A 65 3.39 -5.77 14.48
CA ALA A 65 4.12 -6.92 15.04
C ALA A 65 3.31 -7.81 16.01
N PRO A 66 2.44 -7.28 16.91
CA PRO A 66 1.65 -8.12 17.81
C PRO A 66 0.59 -9.01 17.13
N ILE A 67 0.20 -8.70 15.89
CA ILE A 67 -0.92 -9.35 15.18
C ILE A 67 -0.60 -9.71 13.73
N SER A 68 0.66 -9.56 13.29
CA SER A 68 1.06 -9.68 11.89
C SER A 68 0.74 -11.05 11.27
N ASP A 69 0.78 -12.13 12.04
CA ASP A 69 0.42 -13.49 11.60
C ASP A 69 -1.09 -13.70 11.35
N HIS A 70 -1.90 -12.67 11.60
CA HIS A 70 -3.35 -12.71 11.47
C HIS A 70 -3.88 -11.62 10.54
N MET A 71 -2.99 -10.96 9.80
CA MET A 71 -3.32 -9.92 8.84
C MET A 71 -2.80 -10.29 7.46
N ILE A 72 -3.46 -9.74 6.44
CA ILE A 72 -2.92 -9.69 5.09
C ILE A 72 -2.22 -8.34 4.89
N PHE A 73 -1.10 -8.33 4.18
CA PHE A 73 -0.37 -7.13 3.82
C PHE A 73 -0.37 -6.98 2.31
N ILE A 74 -1.09 -5.98 1.80
CA ILE A 74 -1.01 -5.54 0.40
C ILE A 74 0.05 -4.43 0.38
N ALA A 75 1.29 -4.80 0.10
CA ALA A 75 2.45 -3.91 0.23
C ALA A 75 2.88 -3.35 -1.14
N GLU A 76 3.75 -2.35 -1.12
CA GLU A 76 4.39 -1.79 -2.33
C GLU A 76 3.35 -1.44 -3.42
N ASN A 77 2.27 -0.76 -3.00
CA ASN A 77 1.11 -0.36 -3.82
C ASN A 77 0.39 -1.54 -4.50
N GLY A 78 0.40 -2.70 -3.86
CA GLY A 78 -0.26 -3.91 -4.35
C GLY A 78 0.56 -4.68 -5.38
N THR A 79 1.87 -4.44 -5.46
CA THR A 79 2.77 -5.30 -6.24
C THR A 79 3.08 -6.61 -5.53
N ILE A 80 2.87 -6.71 -4.21
CA ILE A 80 3.02 -7.95 -3.45
C ILE A 80 1.93 -8.06 -2.37
N VAL A 81 1.42 -9.28 -2.16
CA VAL A 81 0.52 -9.60 -1.05
C VAL A 81 1.12 -10.71 -0.20
N MET A 82 1.21 -10.46 1.11
CA MET A 82 1.79 -11.38 2.08
C MET A 82 0.78 -11.75 3.17
N HIS A 83 0.81 -12.99 3.62
CA HIS A 83 0.05 -13.48 4.78
C HIS A 83 0.87 -14.57 5.49
N GLN A 84 1.11 -14.42 6.80
CA GLN A 84 1.88 -15.40 7.59
C GLN A 84 3.26 -15.71 6.98
N GLY A 85 3.95 -14.67 6.48
CA GLY A 85 5.25 -14.80 5.80
C GLY A 85 5.20 -15.50 4.44
N LYS A 86 4.01 -15.84 3.92
CA LYS A 86 3.82 -16.44 2.59
C LYS A 86 3.31 -15.42 1.60
N GLU A 87 3.88 -15.45 0.40
CA GLU A 87 3.38 -14.70 -0.74
C GLU A 87 2.07 -15.31 -1.25
N LEU A 88 1.03 -14.50 -1.35
CA LEU A 88 -0.26 -14.86 -1.94
C LEU A 88 -0.38 -14.33 -3.37
N TYR A 89 0.25 -13.20 -3.67
CA TYR A 89 0.22 -12.54 -4.97
C TYR A 89 1.49 -11.72 -5.18
N ARG A 90 1.93 -11.64 -6.44
CA ARG A 90 2.96 -10.71 -6.88
C ARG A 90 2.69 -10.18 -8.28
N CYS A 91 3.15 -8.97 -8.53
CA CYS A 91 3.14 -8.29 -9.82
C CYS A 91 4.56 -7.81 -10.13
N GLU A 92 5.33 -8.65 -10.80
CA GLU A 92 6.74 -8.43 -11.07
C GLU A 92 6.99 -7.53 -12.29
N ILE A 93 8.14 -6.87 -12.31
CA ILE A 93 8.70 -6.24 -13.50
C ILE A 93 9.68 -7.25 -14.12
N ASP A 94 9.61 -7.45 -15.44
CA ASP A 94 10.51 -8.39 -16.10
C ASP A 94 11.98 -7.94 -16.02
N LYS A 95 12.89 -8.91 -15.95
CA LYS A 95 14.34 -8.64 -15.78
C LYS A 95 14.91 -7.69 -16.88
N PRO A 96 14.56 -7.81 -18.17
CA PRO A 96 14.95 -6.84 -19.18
C PRO A 96 14.51 -5.40 -18.88
N SER A 97 13.25 -5.20 -18.48
CA SER A 97 12.73 -3.88 -18.07
C SER A 97 13.46 -3.33 -16.84
N ILE A 98 13.69 -4.16 -15.81
CA ILE A 98 14.50 -3.78 -14.64
C ILE A 98 15.89 -3.28 -15.07
N ALA A 99 16.55 -4.01 -15.96
CA ALA A 99 17.87 -3.61 -16.45
C ALA A 99 17.85 -2.28 -17.22
N ALA A 100 16.80 -2.02 -18.00
CA ALA A 100 16.63 -0.74 -18.72
C ALA A 100 16.38 0.42 -17.76
N ILE A 101 15.47 0.24 -16.78
CA ILE A 101 15.12 1.23 -15.75
C ILE A 101 16.35 1.61 -14.92
N ILE A 102 17.12 0.61 -14.45
CA ILE A 102 18.35 0.85 -13.68
C ILE A 102 19.39 1.62 -14.50
N LYS A 103 19.60 1.23 -15.77
CA LYS A 103 20.54 1.93 -16.65
C LYS A 103 20.13 3.39 -16.89
N GLN A 104 18.83 3.63 -17.08
CA GLN A 104 18.30 4.98 -17.25
C GLN A 104 18.49 5.82 -15.98
N ALA A 105 18.18 5.27 -14.80
CA ALA A 105 18.37 5.97 -13.53
C ALA A 105 19.85 6.31 -13.27
N ARG A 106 20.77 5.38 -13.55
CA ARG A 106 22.22 5.60 -13.41
C ARG A 106 22.76 6.70 -14.33
N ALA A 107 22.07 7.02 -15.43
CA ALA A 107 22.47 8.07 -16.35
C ALA A 107 22.05 9.48 -15.87
N ILE A 108 21.23 9.58 -14.82
CA ILE A 108 20.78 10.84 -14.24
C ILE A 108 21.72 11.21 -13.09
N ASP A 109 22.40 12.36 -13.22
CA ASP A 109 23.25 12.87 -12.15
C ASP A 109 22.42 13.13 -10.88
N GLY A 110 22.96 12.80 -9.71
CA GLY A 110 22.26 12.96 -8.43
C GLY A 110 21.13 11.96 -8.14
N ALA A 111 20.82 11.03 -9.05
CA ALA A 111 19.82 9.99 -8.81
C ALA A 111 20.39 8.82 -8.00
N TYR A 112 19.61 8.37 -7.01
CA TYR A 112 19.88 7.16 -6.22
C TYR A 112 18.78 6.14 -6.42
N ILE A 113 19.13 4.86 -6.43
CA ILE A 113 18.20 3.77 -6.77
C ILE A 113 17.99 2.87 -5.55
N VAL A 114 16.73 2.50 -5.31
CA VAL A 114 16.35 1.38 -4.46
C VAL A 114 15.59 0.36 -5.30
N LEU A 115 16.23 -0.79 -5.54
CA LEU A 115 15.61 -1.92 -6.23
C LEU A 115 14.84 -2.76 -5.22
N CYS A 116 13.53 -2.87 -5.37
CA CYS A 116 12.68 -3.59 -4.44
C CYS A 116 12.38 -4.98 -5.00
N GLY A 117 12.90 -6.01 -4.33
CA GLY A 117 12.55 -7.40 -4.57
C GLY A 117 11.61 -7.95 -3.50
N THR A 118 11.13 -9.18 -3.73
CA THR A 118 10.27 -9.88 -2.76
C THR A 118 11.00 -10.22 -1.46
N GLN A 119 12.33 -10.44 -1.51
CA GLN A 119 13.12 -10.84 -0.35
C GLN A 119 13.68 -9.64 0.42
N SER A 120 14.12 -8.59 -0.29
CA SER A 120 14.72 -7.38 0.30
C SER A 120 14.60 -6.18 -0.65
N ALA A 121 14.80 -4.98 -0.11
CA ALA A 121 15.27 -3.87 -0.93
C ALA A 121 16.80 -3.98 -1.13
N TYR A 122 17.30 -3.45 -2.23
CA TYR A 122 18.72 -3.47 -2.59
C TYR A 122 19.19 -2.09 -3.04
N ILE A 123 20.39 -1.70 -2.62
CA ILE A 123 21.00 -0.41 -2.93
C ILE A 123 22.48 -0.55 -3.27
N GLU A 124 22.98 0.34 -4.13
CA GLU A 124 24.41 0.49 -4.47
C GLU A 124 25.09 1.64 -3.74
N THR A 125 24.32 2.66 -3.38
CA THR A 125 24.87 3.88 -2.81
C THR A 125 25.37 3.64 -1.39
N GLN A 126 26.48 4.28 -1.06
CA GLN A 126 26.99 4.39 0.31
C GLN A 126 26.89 5.82 0.85
N GLU A 127 26.25 6.73 0.10
CA GLU A 127 26.11 8.13 0.50
C GLU A 127 25.26 8.26 1.78
N PRO A 128 25.82 8.76 2.89
CA PRO A 128 25.14 8.75 4.19
C PRO A 128 23.78 9.45 4.18
N HIS A 129 23.63 10.50 3.37
CA HIS A 129 22.37 11.23 3.24
C HIS A 129 21.27 10.38 2.60
N ALA A 130 21.58 9.67 1.51
CA ALA A 130 20.67 8.72 0.88
C ALA A 130 20.33 7.56 1.81
N LEU A 131 21.34 6.99 2.49
CA LEU A 131 21.12 5.89 3.44
C LEU A 131 20.16 6.27 4.58
N LYS A 132 20.33 7.47 5.14
CA LYS A 132 19.43 7.99 6.19
C LYS A 132 18.01 8.17 5.69
N GLU A 133 17.84 8.62 4.45
CA GLU A 133 16.52 8.76 3.84
C GLU A 133 15.87 7.40 3.60
N PHE A 134 16.62 6.43 3.08
CA PHE A 134 16.11 5.12 2.70
C PHE A 134 15.69 4.29 3.92
N ALA A 135 16.41 4.41 5.03
CA ALA A 135 16.13 3.72 6.28
C ALA A 135 14.76 4.09 6.90
N LYS A 136 14.14 5.20 6.47
CA LYS A 136 12.78 5.57 6.89
C LYS A 136 11.69 4.67 6.30
N TYR A 137 11.96 4.07 5.14
CA TYR A 137 10.95 3.37 4.33
C TYR A 137 11.29 1.90 4.11
N TYR A 138 12.58 1.56 4.03
CA TYR A 138 13.06 0.22 3.72
C TYR A 138 13.73 -0.41 4.95
N HIS A 139 12.90 -1.04 5.78
CA HIS A 139 13.34 -1.66 7.05
C HIS A 139 14.20 -2.91 6.80
N ARG A 140 13.97 -3.61 5.69
CA ARG A 140 14.89 -4.64 5.17
C ARG A 140 15.54 -4.14 3.89
N CYS A 141 16.82 -3.81 3.98
CA CYS A 141 17.60 -3.28 2.86
C CYS A 141 19.02 -3.87 2.87
N GLN A 142 19.51 -4.30 1.72
CA GLN A 142 20.83 -4.87 1.53
C GLN A 142 21.67 -3.99 0.60
N HIS A 143 22.92 -3.76 0.98
CA HIS A 143 23.89 -3.15 0.09
C HIS A 143 24.47 -4.22 -0.86
N VAL A 144 24.54 -3.90 -2.15
CA VAL A 144 25.10 -4.76 -3.19
C VAL A 144 26.08 -3.99 -4.07
N ASN A 145 27.00 -4.72 -4.71
CA ASN A 145 27.99 -4.09 -5.61
C ASN A 145 27.39 -3.72 -6.98
N ASP A 146 26.42 -4.49 -7.46
CA ASP A 146 25.70 -4.24 -8.71
C ASP A 146 24.26 -4.72 -8.58
N LEU A 147 23.29 -3.81 -8.70
CA LEU A 147 21.86 -4.09 -8.72
C LEU A 147 21.49 -5.07 -9.84
N LEU A 148 22.21 -5.04 -10.98
CA LEU A 148 21.95 -5.95 -12.11
C LEU A 148 22.43 -7.39 -11.85
N ALA A 149 23.21 -7.61 -10.80
CA ALA A 149 23.69 -8.94 -10.40
C ALA A 149 22.83 -9.59 -9.31
N VAL A 150 21.81 -8.90 -8.79
CA VAL A 150 20.91 -9.41 -7.76
C VAL A 150 19.97 -10.46 -8.36
N ASP A 151 19.82 -11.58 -7.67
CA ASP A 151 18.83 -12.61 -8.01
C ASP A 151 17.66 -12.55 -7.02
N ASP A 152 16.60 -11.88 -7.45
CA ASP A 152 15.32 -11.78 -6.76
C ASP A 152 14.20 -11.61 -7.80
N ASP A 153 12.96 -11.72 -7.36
CA ASP A 153 11.78 -11.32 -8.12
C ASP A 153 11.52 -9.82 -7.82
N PHE A 154 11.61 -8.97 -8.84
CA PHE A 154 11.55 -7.50 -8.65
C PHE A 154 10.15 -6.96 -8.86
N ILE A 155 9.71 -6.12 -7.93
CA ILE A 155 8.33 -5.61 -7.87
C ILE A 155 8.25 -4.10 -8.05
N LYS A 156 9.35 -3.37 -7.77
CA LYS A 156 9.41 -1.92 -7.87
C LYS A 156 10.85 -1.44 -8.03
N VAL A 157 11.05 -0.36 -8.77
CA VAL A 157 12.29 0.43 -8.73
C VAL A 157 11.94 1.82 -8.23
N ALA A 158 12.48 2.23 -7.08
CA ALA A 158 12.32 3.57 -6.58
C ALA A 158 13.57 4.40 -6.89
N ILE A 159 13.36 5.60 -7.43
CA ILE A 159 14.40 6.56 -7.76
C ILE A 159 14.25 7.76 -6.82
N CYS A 160 15.33 8.08 -6.11
CA CYS A 160 15.44 9.24 -5.25
C CYS A 160 16.30 10.32 -5.92
N HIS A 161 15.80 11.56 -5.96
CA HIS A 161 16.57 12.72 -6.39
C HIS A 161 16.30 13.89 -5.44
N PHE A 162 17.32 14.35 -4.71
CA PHE A 162 17.13 15.31 -3.61
C PHE A 162 16.68 16.71 -4.07
N ASP A 163 16.99 17.08 -5.30
CA ASP A 163 16.49 18.34 -5.89
C ASP A 163 15.06 18.21 -6.44
N GLY A 164 14.49 17.00 -6.45
CA GLY A 164 13.12 16.72 -6.85
C GLY A 164 13.02 15.82 -8.08
N THR A 165 12.13 14.82 -8.03
CA THR A 165 12.00 13.84 -9.13
C THR A 165 11.14 14.33 -10.28
N GLU A 166 10.18 15.22 -10.02
CA GLU A 166 9.27 15.75 -11.05
C GLU A 166 10.02 16.51 -12.16
N GLU A 167 11.07 17.24 -11.80
CA GLU A 167 11.90 17.99 -12.76
C GLU A 167 13.05 17.13 -13.31
N HIS A 168 13.75 16.39 -12.45
CA HIS A 168 15.03 15.76 -12.81
C HIS A 168 14.91 14.30 -13.30
N VAL A 169 13.83 13.60 -12.97
CA VAL A 169 13.69 12.15 -13.25
C VAL A 169 12.49 11.87 -14.15
N LEU A 170 11.31 12.34 -13.75
CA LEU A 170 10.02 12.04 -14.37
C LEU A 170 10.01 12.26 -15.88
N PRO A 171 10.53 13.36 -16.47
CA PRO A 171 10.39 13.58 -17.91
C PRO A 171 11.02 12.47 -18.76
N SER A 172 12.18 11.96 -18.35
CA SER A 172 12.88 10.90 -19.08
C SER A 172 12.23 9.53 -18.85
N PHE A 173 11.76 9.26 -17.63
CA PHE A 173 11.10 8.01 -17.28
C PHE A 173 9.69 7.89 -17.88
N GLU A 174 8.92 8.96 -17.87
CA GLU A 174 7.58 9.01 -18.48
C GLU A 174 7.68 8.78 -19.99
N SER A 175 8.67 9.41 -20.65
CA SER A 175 8.90 9.26 -22.08
C SER A 175 9.28 7.82 -22.48
N GLU A 176 10.11 7.15 -21.69
CA GLU A 176 10.63 5.81 -22.02
C GLU A 176 9.71 4.68 -21.53
N PHE A 177 9.14 4.82 -20.33
CA PHE A 177 8.44 3.73 -19.64
C PHE A 177 6.96 3.99 -19.38
N GLY A 178 6.46 5.24 -19.49
CA GLY A 178 5.09 5.60 -19.11
C GLY A 178 3.98 4.88 -19.90
N GLN A 179 4.30 4.34 -21.09
CA GLN A 179 3.35 3.51 -21.86
C GLN A 179 3.31 2.04 -21.44
N SER A 180 4.37 1.53 -20.81
CA SER A 180 4.55 0.10 -20.52
C SER A 180 4.55 -0.22 -19.02
N HIS A 181 4.80 0.78 -18.18
CA HIS A 181 4.93 0.68 -16.74
C HIS A 181 4.15 1.81 -16.06
N GLN A 182 3.88 1.65 -14.77
CA GLN A 182 3.44 2.77 -13.95
C GLN A 182 4.66 3.55 -13.49
N VAL A 183 4.70 4.83 -13.85
CA VAL A 183 5.71 5.80 -13.44
C VAL A 183 5.00 6.83 -12.55
N VAL A 184 5.34 6.88 -11.27
CA VAL A 184 4.58 7.65 -10.27
C VAL A 184 5.51 8.48 -9.41
N VAL A 185 5.31 9.79 -9.35
CA VAL A 185 5.93 10.64 -8.32
C VAL A 185 5.26 10.34 -6.98
N SER A 186 5.93 9.55 -6.13
CA SER A 186 5.38 9.09 -4.84
C SER A 186 5.67 10.06 -3.69
N ALA A 187 6.67 10.92 -3.83
CA ALA A 187 6.90 12.09 -2.98
C ALA A 187 7.80 13.09 -3.71
N LYS A 188 8.03 14.28 -3.12
CA LYS A 188 8.84 15.36 -3.73
C LYS A 188 10.17 14.86 -4.32
N ILE A 189 10.87 14.00 -3.59
CA ILE A 189 12.19 13.48 -3.97
C ILE A 189 12.13 12.02 -4.47
N TRP A 190 10.93 11.45 -4.64
CA TRP A 190 10.75 10.02 -4.93
C TRP A 190 9.90 9.80 -6.18
N LEU A 191 10.33 8.86 -7.02
CA LEU A 191 9.60 8.36 -8.15
C LEU A 191 9.67 6.83 -8.15
N ASP A 192 8.53 6.17 -8.26
CA ASP A 192 8.42 4.73 -8.32
C ASP A 192 8.10 4.28 -9.75
N VAL A 193 8.76 3.21 -10.18
CA VAL A 193 8.45 2.48 -11.41
C VAL A 193 7.99 1.07 -11.02
N MET A 194 6.79 0.70 -11.46
CA MET A 194 6.13 -0.57 -11.16
C MET A 194 5.53 -1.19 -12.42
N ASN A 195 5.15 -2.47 -12.36
CA ASN A 195 4.40 -3.11 -13.44
C ASN A 195 3.11 -2.31 -13.73
N ALA A 196 2.76 -2.11 -15.01
CA ALA A 196 1.56 -1.36 -15.40
C ALA A 196 0.24 -1.90 -14.80
N LYS A 197 0.20 -3.19 -14.46
CA LYS A 197 -0.98 -3.86 -13.88
C LYS A 197 -1.04 -3.77 -12.36
N ALA A 198 0.02 -3.31 -11.71
CA ALA A 198 0.09 -3.27 -10.25
C ALA A 198 -0.89 -2.23 -9.68
N SER A 199 -1.70 -2.61 -8.72
CA SER A 199 -2.47 -1.67 -7.91
C SER A 199 -3.01 -2.38 -6.68
N LYS A 200 -3.35 -1.63 -5.64
CA LYS A 200 -4.07 -2.16 -4.47
C LYS A 200 -5.39 -2.82 -4.89
N GLY A 201 -6.08 -2.27 -5.90
CA GLY A 201 -7.32 -2.83 -6.44
C GLY A 201 -7.13 -4.19 -7.11
N ALA A 202 -6.13 -4.31 -8.01
CA ALA A 202 -5.82 -5.58 -8.67
C ALA A 202 -5.43 -6.67 -7.65
N ALA A 203 -4.70 -6.30 -6.59
CA ALA A 203 -4.39 -7.21 -5.49
C ALA A 203 -5.66 -7.68 -4.74
N ILE A 204 -6.60 -6.77 -4.47
CA ILE A 204 -7.89 -7.11 -3.84
C ILE A 204 -8.72 -8.03 -4.73
N GLU A 205 -8.81 -7.74 -6.04
CA GLU A 205 -9.52 -8.60 -7.00
C GLU A 205 -8.91 -10.01 -7.06
N HIS A 206 -7.57 -10.12 -6.98
CA HIS A 206 -6.90 -11.41 -6.86
C HIS A 206 -7.31 -12.15 -5.57
N LEU A 207 -7.35 -11.45 -4.44
CA LEU A 207 -7.76 -12.03 -3.15
C LEU A 207 -9.24 -12.43 -3.13
N GLN A 208 -10.13 -11.64 -3.73
CA GLN A 208 -11.56 -11.98 -3.89
C GLN A 208 -11.71 -13.35 -4.58
N ASN A 209 -10.99 -13.54 -5.69
CA ASN A 209 -11.04 -14.77 -6.48
C ASN A 209 -10.41 -15.98 -5.77
N THR A 210 -9.34 -15.78 -5.00
CA THR A 210 -8.59 -16.89 -4.39
C THR A 210 -9.05 -17.25 -2.99
N LEU A 211 -9.60 -16.29 -2.23
CA LEU A 211 -10.09 -16.49 -0.86
C LEU A 211 -11.62 -16.57 -0.77
N GLY A 212 -12.34 -16.32 -1.87
CA GLY A 212 -13.77 -16.61 -1.98
C GLY A 212 -14.69 -15.59 -1.33
N PHE A 213 -14.37 -14.30 -1.45
CA PHE A 213 -15.26 -13.20 -1.04
C PHE A 213 -15.57 -12.28 -2.21
N SER A 214 -16.77 -11.68 -2.24
CA SER A 214 -17.22 -10.84 -3.37
C SER A 214 -16.88 -9.36 -3.19
N TYR A 215 -17.10 -8.60 -4.27
CA TYR A 215 -17.12 -7.14 -4.29
C TYR A 215 -18.00 -6.54 -3.19
N GLU A 216 -19.21 -7.08 -3.00
CA GLU A 216 -20.18 -6.66 -1.98
C GLU A 216 -19.75 -7.00 -0.55
N GLN A 217 -18.94 -8.05 -0.38
CA GLN A 217 -18.38 -8.48 0.90
C GLN A 217 -17.05 -7.78 1.24
N THR A 218 -16.62 -6.83 0.41
CA THR A 218 -15.36 -6.11 0.52
C THR A 218 -15.60 -4.69 1.04
N MET A 219 -14.93 -4.35 2.14
CA MET A 219 -14.87 -3.01 2.71
C MET A 219 -13.48 -2.42 2.54
N SER A 220 -13.38 -1.15 2.17
CA SER A 220 -12.09 -0.48 2.01
C SER A 220 -12.10 0.98 2.43
N PHE A 221 -10.95 1.47 2.89
CA PHE A 221 -10.75 2.86 3.30
C PHE A 221 -9.51 3.43 2.64
N GLY A 222 -9.59 4.66 2.13
CA GLY A 222 -8.46 5.36 1.54
C GLY A 222 -8.67 6.87 1.48
N ASP A 223 -7.59 7.59 1.23
CA ASP A 223 -7.58 9.05 1.23
C ASP A 223 -6.86 9.65 0.01
N TYR A 224 -5.99 8.89 -0.68
CA TYR A 224 -5.17 9.43 -1.76
C TYR A 224 -5.32 8.69 -3.11
N LEU A 225 -4.64 9.20 -4.15
CA LEU A 225 -4.85 8.77 -5.53
C LEU A 225 -4.48 7.30 -5.79
N ASN A 226 -3.55 6.74 -5.04
CA ASN A 226 -3.18 5.32 -5.10
C ASN A 226 -4.25 4.38 -4.49
N ASP A 227 -5.28 4.92 -3.84
CA ASP A 227 -6.40 4.15 -3.29
C ASP A 227 -7.58 4.02 -4.24
N LEU A 228 -7.62 4.80 -5.33
CA LEU A 228 -8.76 4.85 -6.26
C LEU A 228 -9.15 3.44 -6.74
N GLU A 229 -8.17 2.61 -7.06
CA GLU A 229 -8.40 1.27 -7.61
C GLU A 229 -8.90 0.31 -6.53
N MET A 230 -8.39 0.42 -5.30
CA MET A 230 -8.90 -0.32 -4.14
C MET A 230 -10.35 0.05 -3.82
N LEU A 231 -10.68 1.34 -3.86
CA LEU A 231 -12.04 1.83 -3.59
C LEU A 231 -13.03 1.42 -4.70
N LYS A 232 -12.57 1.32 -5.95
CA LYS A 232 -13.37 0.78 -7.07
C LYS A 232 -13.57 -0.73 -6.95
N ALA A 233 -12.61 -1.47 -6.41
CA ALA A 233 -12.66 -2.92 -6.21
C ALA A 233 -13.48 -3.35 -4.97
N SER A 234 -14.06 -2.39 -4.23
CA SER A 234 -14.82 -2.64 -3.00
C SER A 234 -16.21 -1.99 -3.05
N TYR A 235 -17.28 -2.69 -2.67
CA TYR A 235 -18.61 -2.07 -2.57
C TYR A 235 -18.68 -1.15 -1.35
N HIS A 236 -18.20 -1.60 -0.20
CA HIS A 236 -18.16 -0.80 1.00
C HIS A 236 -16.90 0.07 1.04
N SER A 237 -16.75 0.93 0.03
CA SER A 237 -15.63 1.85 -0.10
C SER A 237 -15.90 3.19 0.58
N TYR A 238 -14.98 3.59 1.46
CA TYR A 238 -15.05 4.80 2.26
C TYR A 238 -13.90 5.74 1.93
N ALA A 239 -14.21 6.96 1.53
CA ALA A 239 -13.25 8.04 1.46
C ALA A 239 -13.14 8.72 2.83
N MET A 240 -11.92 8.88 3.33
CA MET A 240 -11.66 9.65 4.56
C MET A 240 -12.05 11.12 4.38
N ASP A 241 -12.37 11.83 5.46
CA ASP A 241 -12.74 13.26 5.32
C ASP A 241 -11.55 14.13 4.88
N ASN A 242 -10.31 13.74 5.21
CA ASN A 242 -9.11 14.38 4.68
C ASN A 242 -8.76 13.96 3.24
N ALA A 243 -9.57 13.11 2.59
CA ALA A 243 -9.24 12.54 1.30
C ALA A 243 -9.21 13.57 0.16
N HIS A 244 -8.37 13.29 -0.83
CA HIS A 244 -8.31 14.01 -2.09
C HIS A 244 -9.70 14.06 -2.78
N PRO A 245 -10.09 15.15 -3.45
CA PRO A 245 -11.43 15.29 -4.05
C PRO A 245 -11.84 14.15 -4.99
N LYS A 246 -10.92 13.63 -5.82
CA LYS A 246 -11.18 12.47 -6.70
C LYS A 246 -11.50 11.19 -5.91
N VAL A 247 -10.91 11.02 -4.73
CA VAL A 247 -11.14 9.87 -3.84
C VAL A 247 -12.55 9.97 -3.26
N LYS A 248 -12.94 11.14 -2.76
CA LYS A 248 -14.32 11.41 -2.29
C LYS A 248 -15.37 11.19 -3.37
N GLN A 249 -15.06 11.48 -4.64
CA GLN A 249 -15.95 11.23 -5.78
C GLN A 249 -16.04 9.75 -6.17
N THR A 250 -15.01 8.95 -5.85
CA THR A 250 -14.91 7.54 -6.25
C THR A 250 -15.52 6.61 -5.21
N ALA A 251 -15.31 6.88 -3.92
CA ALA A 251 -15.86 6.06 -2.85
C ALA A 251 -17.38 6.14 -2.77
N ARG A 252 -18.04 5.03 -2.38
CA ARG A 252 -19.50 4.99 -2.21
C ARG A 252 -19.97 5.68 -0.94
N PHE A 253 -19.11 5.74 0.07
CA PHE A 253 -19.40 6.27 1.39
C PHE A 253 -18.28 7.19 1.88
N SER A 254 -18.57 7.97 2.92
CA SER A 254 -17.59 8.81 3.59
C SER A 254 -17.30 8.30 5.00
N ALA A 255 -16.06 8.44 5.43
CA ALA A 255 -15.60 8.21 6.79
C ALA A 255 -15.14 9.52 7.43
N PRO A 256 -15.16 9.63 8.77
CA PRO A 256 -14.52 10.75 9.47
C PRO A 256 -13.03 10.86 9.15
N SER A 257 -12.39 11.94 9.58
CA SER A 257 -10.95 12.12 9.38
C SER A 257 -10.14 11.07 10.15
N HIS A 258 -8.92 10.77 9.70
CA HIS A 258 -7.98 9.94 10.47
C HIS A 258 -7.67 10.54 11.85
N HIS A 259 -7.74 11.88 12.01
CA HIS A 259 -7.63 12.55 13.32
C HIS A 259 -8.72 12.15 14.33
N GLU A 260 -9.85 11.62 13.84
CA GLU A 260 -11.01 11.21 14.63
C GLU A 260 -11.15 9.68 14.69
N ALA A 261 -10.06 8.94 14.36
CA ALA A 261 -10.09 7.49 14.20
C ALA A 261 -11.22 7.03 13.26
N GLY A 262 -11.37 7.71 12.12
CA GLY A 262 -12.51 7.53 11.21
C GLY A 262 -12.74 6.08 10.77
N VAL A 263 -11.67 5.33 10.48
CA VAL A 263 -11.76 3.90 10.13
C VAL A 263 -12.39 3.11 11.28
N MET A 264 -11.91 3.29 12.51
CA MET A 264 -12.42 2.57 13.69
C MET A 264 -13.87 2.92 13.98
N THR A 265 -14.22 4.21 13.84
CA THR A 265 -15.59 4.70 14.00
C THR A 265 -16.55 4.04 13.02
N VAL A 266 -16.16 3.90 11.75
CA VAL A 266 -17.00 3.23 10.74
C VAL A 266 -17.09 1.74 11.00
N ILE A 267 -15.99 1.06 11.29
CA ILE A 267 -16.00 -0.40 11.58
C ILE A 267 -16.91 -0.70 12.76
N LYS A 268 -16.83 0.08 13.84
CA LYS A 268 -17.72 -0.06 15.00
C LYS A 268 -19.19 0.08 14.60
N ARG A 269 -19.53 1.18 13.92
CA ARG A 269 -20.91 1.50 13.50
C ARG A 269 -21.51 0.45 12.58
N GLU A 270 -20.73 -0.02 11.61
CA GLU A 270 -21.25 -0.85 10.50
C GLU A 270 -21.26 -2.33 10.82
N LEU A 271 -20.37 -2.75 11.71
CA LEU A 271 -20.17 -4.15 12.04
C LEU A 271 -20.47 -4.42 13.50
N LEU A 272 -19.88 -3.67 14.44
CA LEU A 272 -19.82 -4.06 15.86
C LEU A 272 -21.06 -3.68 16.69
N ASP A 273 -21.76 -2.60 16.34
CA ASP A 273 -22.98 -2.09 16.99
C ASP A 273 -24.28 -2.80 16.55
#